data_AF-A0A943HTK4-F1
#
_entry.id   AF-A0A943HTK4-F1
#
_cell.length_a   1.000
_cell.length_b   1.000
_cell.length_c   1.000
_cell.angle_alpha   90.00
_cell.angle_beta   90.00
_cell.angle_gamma   90.00
#
_symmetry.space_group_name_H-M   'P 1'
#
loop_
_entity.id
_entity.type
_entity.pdbx_description
1 polymer ?
#
loop_
_entity_poly.entity_id
_entity_poly.type
_entity_poly.pdbx_seq_one_letter_code
_entity_poly.pdbx_strand_id
1 'polypeptide(L)'
;MKKLLFYLFILCSTSIVAQNGITFEVEQLSKPEKLYPVASPDEIYRYLMLFDNESTIRITEKDIWKPPFNVIAKSESPDSLLYFGYNSFFCGMYQAYADHRPFVLSPDMIWLLINQGFAQHVNANHESLRKYFVNFSGKESLIVQSNKKLKDPSLLWEEIFPQFTEQIRKEVGGNLVETLTCNFSTTTSLEKTVSEITIMETVKSYFEFITIMIVCGIPEITLEGTPQDWEKVLNKARGLKEYKLEWWISQLEPLLEEFVKASKGTVNQEFWRNMFKCHSPKSCGAPETFDGWIIKFFPYDNEGKRNNLKQIVGRKKLPSEIVKVDLKYIEAYNDTVIETPLELWSGFIGLKQNNENFALRPQIGWMVKKKNTDNTGLINRLKADAKGRGINLRVKEFPSVLLKLEEIKQLELTFINEIDIPDELSKVKIERLKLSGRITKEEMQRIKTLFPNTDIKINGSRI
;
A
#
# COMPACT_ATOMS: atom_id res chain seq x y z
N MET A 1 -22.11 39.33 -56.20
CA MET A 1 -20.95 39.80 -55.43
C MET A 1 -20.78 38.92 -54.18
N LYS A 2 -19.56 38.87 -53.62
CA LYS A 2 -19.15 38.49 -52.23
C LYS A 2 -20.26 38.00 -51.26
N LYS A 3 -20.10 36.93 -50.48
CA LYS A 3 -18.87 36.24 -50.00
C LYS A 3 -19.03 34.71 -49.98
N LEU A 4 -17.96 33.98 -50.29
CA LEU A 4 -17.79 32.58 -49.87
C LEU A 4 -17.17 32.59 -48.47
N LEU A 5 -17.73 31.84 -47.52
CA LEU A 5 -17.27 31.80 -46.13
C LEU A 5 -16.64 30.43 -45.85
N PHE A 6 -15.32 30.35 -46.03
CA PHE A 6 -14.53 29.15 -45.80
C PHE A 6 -14.38 28.93 -44.27
N TYR A 7 -15.13 27.97 -43.72
CA TYR A 7 -14.88 27.51 -42.35
C TYR A 7 -13.65 26.60 -42.35
N LEU A 8 -12.51 27.17 -41.99
CA LEU A 8 -11.27 26.43 -41.79
C LEU A 8 -11.43 25.59 -40.51
N PHE A 9 -11.78 24.31 -40.67
CA PHE A 9 -11.70 23.32 -39.59
C PHE A 9 -10.24 23.15 -39.20
N ILE A 10 -9.81 23.85 -38.16
CA ILE A 10 -8.54 23.59 -37.50
C ILE A 10 -8.70 22.26 -36.76
N LEU A 11 -8.40 21.18 -37.47
CA LEU A 11 -8.06 19.91 -36.85
C LEU A 11 -6.79 20.13 -36.03
N CYS A 12 -6.96 20.49 -34.76
CA CYS A 12 -5.94 20.27 -33.74
C CYS A 12 -5.78 18.75 -33.60
N SER A 13 -5.02 18.16 -34.52
CA SER A 13 -4.50 16.82 -34.37
C SER A 13 -3.74 16.80 -33.05
N THR A 14 -4.26 16.05 -32.09
CA THR A 14 -3.59 15.79 -30.82
C THR A 14 -2.27 15.14 -31.16
N SER A 15 -1.21 15.95 -31.13
CA SER A 15 0.12 15.51 -31.45
C SER A 15 0.50 14.50 -30.38
N ILE A 16 0.45 13.21 -30.75
CA ILE A 16 1.10 12.15 -29.97
C ILE A 16 2.58 12.44 -30.11
N VAL A 17 3.08 13.33 -29.23
CA VAL A 17 4.50 13.56 -29.04
C VAL A 17 5.04 12.20 -28.64
N ALA A 18 5.76 11.55 -29.56
CA ALA A 18 6.51 10.36 -29.24
C ALA A 18 7.41 10.73 -28.07
N GLN A 19 7.10 10.21 -26.88
CA GLN A 19 7.81 10.60 -25.67
C GLN A 19 9.23 10.05 -25.82
N ASN A 20 10.18 10.95 -26.11
CA ASN A 20 11.60 10.64 -26.16
C ASN A 20 11.95 9.79 -24.94
N GLY A 21 12.61 8.66 -25.17
CA GLY A 21 12.78 7.63 -24.17
C GLY A 21 13.56 6.45 -24.74
N ILE A 22 13.81 5.45 -23.90
CA ILE A 22 14.58 4.26 -24.25
C ILE A 22 13.92 3.01 -23.68
N THR A 23 13.81 1.98 -24.51
CA THR A 23 13.40 0.64 -24.12
C THR A 23 14.64 -0.26 -24.08
N PHE A 24 14.80 -1.06 -23.03
CA PHE A 24 15.89 -2.01 -22.90
C PHE A 24 15.45 -3.30 -22.21
N GLU A 25 16.10 -4.39 -22.59
CA GLU A 25 15.92 -5.71 -22.00
C GLU A 25 16.64 -5.81 -20.64
N VAL A 26 15.96 -6.43 -19.68
CA VAL A 26 16.45 -6.72 -18.33
C VAL A 26 16.70 -8.22 -18.17
N GLU A 27 15.75 -9.07 -18.59
CA GLU A 27 15.84 -10.54 -18.50
C GLU A 27 15.08 -11.25 -19.65
N GLN A 28 15.67 -12.33 -20.17
CA GLN A 28 15.03 -13.22 -21.16
C GLN A 28 13.93 -14.06 -20.50
N LEU A 29 12.67 -13.60 -20.58
CA LEU A 29 11.50 -14.28 -20.04
C LEU A 29 10.45 -14.55 -21.13
N SER A 30 9.58 -15.53 -20.88
CA SER A 30 8.46 -15.85 -21.78
C SER A 30 7.43 -14.71 -21.83
N LYS A 31 7.04 -14.28 -23.03
CA LYS A 31 6.04 -13.21 -23.21
C LYS A 31 4.67 -13.60 -22.63
N PRO A 32 3.87 -12.62 -22.13
CA PRO A 32 2.52 -12.88 -21.62
C PRO A 32 1.58 -13.37 -22.73
N GLU A 33 0.70 -14.33 -22.41
CA GLU A 33 -0.26 -14.88 -23.39
C GLU A 33 -1.53 -14.02 -23.56
N LYS A 34 -1.88 -13.19 -22.57
CA LYS A 34 -3.23 -12.61 -22.42
C LYS A 34 -3.20 -11.17 -21.91
N LEU A 35 -4.15 -10.38 -22.38
CA LEU A 35 -4.52 -9.08 -21.81
C LEU A 35 -5.23 -9.28 -20.45
N TYR A 36 -5.23 -8.24 -19.61
CA TYR A 36 -6.01 -8.23 -18.38
C TYR A 36 -7.40 -7.61 -18.59
N PRO A 37 -8.39 -7.93 -17.73
CA PRO A 37 -9.61 -7.14 -17.65
C PRO A 37 -9.27 -5.70 -17.24
N VAL A 38 -10.01 -4.75 -17.82
CA VAL A 38 -9.88 -3.32 -17.60
C VAL A 38 -11.23 -2.73 -17.21
N ALA A 39 -11.21 -1.65 -16.43
CA ALA A 39 -12.39 -0.89 -16.02
C ALA A 39 -12.27 0.55 -16.52
N SER A 40 -13.40 1.25 -16.65
CA SER A 40 -13.38 2.69 -16.95
C SER A 40 -12.81 3.50 -15.77
N PRO A 41 -12.21 4.67 -16.02
CA PRO A 41 -11.77 5.58 -14.95
C PRO A 41 -12.88 5.95 -13.95
N ASP A 42 -14.14 6.04 -14.39
CA ASP A 42 -15.27 6.31 -13.50
C ASP A 42 -15.57 5.13 -12.57
N GLU A 43 -15.53 3.89 -13.05
CA GLU A 43 -15.66 2.72 -12.19
C GLU A 43 -14.51 2.64 -11.18
N ILE A 44 -13.28 2.96 -11.60
CA ILE A 44 -12.11 3.05 -10.71
C ILE A 44 -12.32 4.07 -9.60
N TYR A 45 -12.74 5.30 -9.92
CA TYR A 45 -13.01 6.31 -8.90
C TYR A 45 -14.16 5.88 -7.96
N ARG A 46 -15.19 5.19 -8.47
CA ARG A 46 -16.26 4.59 -7.64
C ARG A 46 -15.72 3.50 -6.70
N TYR A 47 -14.90 2.57 -7.19
CA TYR A 47 -14.28 1.54 -6.36
C TYR A 47 -13.42 2.15 -5.26
N LEU A 48 -12.54 3.10 -5.59
CA LEU A 48 -11.71 3.81 -4.61
C LEU A 48 -12.59 4.47 -3.53
N MET A 49 -13.68 5.15 -3.90
CA MET A 49 -14.63 5.76 -2.95
C MET A 49 -15.42 4.75 -2.11
N LEU A 50 -15.76 3.58 -2.63
CA LEU A 50 -16.44 2.54 -1.86
C LEU A 50 -15.51 1.92 -0.81
N PHE A 51 -14.29 1.55 -1.20
CA PHE A 51 -13.31 0.93 -0.29
C PHE A 51 -12.72 1.91 0.74
N ASP A 52 -12.84 3.22 0.53
CA ASP A 52 -12.42 4.24 1.51
C ASP A 52 -13.23 4.23 2.80
N ASN A 53 -14.52 3.89 2.73
CA ASN A 53 -15.43 3.96 3.86
C ASN A 53 -15.27 2.80 4.86
N GLU A 54 -14.12 2.10 4.81
CA GLU A 54 -13.72 0.89 5.56
C GLU A 54 -14.83 -0.16 5.69
N SER A 55 -15.59 -0.40 4.62
CA SER A 55 -16.66 -1.38 4.64
C SER A 55 -16.15 -2.77 4.24
N THR A 56 -16.00 -3.67 5.21
CA THR A 56 -15.96 -5.12 4.95
C THR A 56 -17.35 -5.68 4.62
N ILE A 57 -18.19 -4.87 3.98
CA ILE A 57 -19.50 -5.24 3.47
C ILE A 57 -19.28 -5.90 2.11
N ARG A 58 -20.06 -6.93 1.78
CA ARG A 58 -20.09 -7.47 0.42
C ARG A 58 -20.69 -6.41 -0.52
N ILE A 59 -19.83 -5.63 -1.18
CA ILE A 59 -20.24 -4.71 -2.25
C ILE A 59 -20.94 -5.53 -3.32
N THR A 60 -22.22 -5.22 -3.57
CA THR A 60 -22.97 -5.75 -4.69
C THR A 60 -22.88 -4.78 -5.87
N GLU A 61 -23.20 -5.25 -7.09
CA GLU A 61 -23.24 -4.36 -8.26
C GLU A 61 -24.16 -3.14 -8.04
N LYS A 62 -25.26 -3.32 -7.30
CA LYS A 62 -26.20 -2.22 -6.98
C LYS A 62 -25.56 -1.12 -6.13
N ASP A 63 -24.57 -1.45 -5.30
CA ASP A 63 -23.83 -0.50 -4.47
C ASP A 63 -22.79 0.29 -5.29
N ILE A 64 -22.33 -0.25 -6.43
CA ILE A 64 -21.49 0.46 -7.41
C ILE A 64 -22.29 1.56 -8.12
N TRP A 65 -23.60 1.38 -8.28
CA TRP A 65 -24.46 2.31 -9.04
C TRP A 65 -25.36 3.23 -8.19
N LYS A 66 -25.36 3.11 -6.85
CA LYS A 66 -26.23 3.92 -5.94
C LYS A 66 -25.61 4.42 -4.61
N PRO A 67 -24.52 5.20 -4.67
CA PRO A 67 -24.31 6.30 -3.72
C PRO A 67 -24.10 7.65 -4.44
N PRO A 68 -24.27 8.79 -3.75
CA PRO A 68 -23.89 10.10 -4.28
C PRO A 68 -22.36 10.23 -4.29
N PHE A 69 -21.71 9.78 -5.37
CA PHE A 69 -20.26 9.87 -5.54
C PHE A 69 -19.73 11.31 -5.56
N ASN A 70 -20.59 12.30 -5.84
CA ASN A 70 -20.35 13.73 -5.60
C ASN A 70 -19.10 14.32 -6.28
N VAL A 71 -18.56 13.65 -7.30
CA VAL A 71 -17.44 14.14 -8.12
C VAL A 71 -17.90 15.36 -8.92
N ILE A 72 -17.18 16.47 -8.77
CA ILE A 72 -17.39 17.74 -9.48
C ILE A 72 -16.49 17.82 -10.71
N ALA A 73 -15.24 17.36 -10.58
CA ALA A 73 -14.22 17.42 -11.62
C ALA A 73 -13.24 16.27 -11.47
N LYS A 74 -12.57 15.88 -12.56
CA LYS A 74 -11.49 14.90 -12.60
C LYS A 74 -10.52 15.23 -13.73
N SER A 75 -9.32 14.66 -13.66
CA SER A 75 -8.37 14.66 -14.77
C SER A 75 -8.95 13.92 -15.98
N GLU A 76 -8.47 14.27 -17.17
CA GLU A 76 -8.52 13.35 -18.31
C GLU A 76 -7.69 12.09 -18.01
N SER A 77 -8.02 10.98 -18.67
CA SER A 77 -7.42 9.66 -18.46
C SER A 77 -7.81 8.74 -19.63
N PRO A 78 -7.00 7.71 -19.97
CA PRO A 78 -7.36 6.72 -20.99
C PRO A 78 -8.72 6.05 -20.73
N ASP A 79 -9.43 5.67 -21.79
CA ASP A 79 -10.82 5.13 -21.74
C ASP A 79 -11.00 3.93 -20.80
N SER A 80 -9.94 3.14 -20.62
CA SER A 80 -9.92 1.99 -19.72
C SER A 80 -8.53 1.76 -19.10
N LEU A 81 -8.53 1.25 -17.87
CA LEU A 81 -7.36 1.08 -17.02
C LEU A 81 -7.49 -0.20 -16.17
N LEU A 82 -6.34 -0.72 -15.74
CA LEU A 82 -6.24 -1.81 -14.79
C LEU A 82 -6.35 -1.25 -13.37
N TYR A 83 -7.26 -1.79 -12.57
CA TYR A 83 -7.51 -1.36 -11.21
C TYR A 83 -6.73 -2.20 -10.19
N PHE A 84 -5.89 -1.54 -9.40
CA PHE A 84 -5.10 -2.16 -8.33
C PHE A 84 -5.31 -1.47 -6.95
N GLY A 85 -6.38 -0.67 -6.83
CA GLY A 85 -6.71 0.05 -5.60
C GLY A 85 -5.68 1.12 -5.23
N TYR A 86 -5.50 1.31 -3.91
CA TYR A 86 -4.70 2.38 -3.31
C TYR A 86 -3.18 2.25 -3.48
N ASN A 87 -2.69 1.21 -4.15
CA ASN A 87 -1.27 0.96 -4.36
C ASN A 87 -1.00 0.57 -5.83
N SER A 88 -1.52 1.35 -6.77
CA SER A 88 -1.54 0.96 -8.17
C SER A 88 -0.15 0.84 -8.78
N PHE A 89 0.79 1.74 -8.52
CA PHE A 89 2.18 1.61 -8.98
C PHE A 89 2.85 0.36 -8.40
N PHE A 90 2.81 0.15 -7.07
CA PHE A 90 3.47 -1.01 -6.45
C PHE A 90 2.83 -2.33 -6.89
N CYS A 91 1.51 -2.45 -6.84
CA CYS A 91 0.80 -3.66 -7.25
C CYS A 91 0.87 -3.91 -8.76
N GLY A 92 0.95 -2.86 -9.58
CA GLY A 92 1.18 -2.96 -11.01
C GLY A 92 2.59 -3.47 -11.34
N MET A 93 3.62 -3.00 -10.64
CA MET A 93 4.99 -3.51 -10.78
C MET A 93 5.11 -4.95 -10.25
N TYR A 94 4.46 -5.27 -9.13
CA TYR A 94 4.30 -6.65 -8.65
C TYR A 94 3.67 -7.55 -9.72
N GLN A 95 2.60 -7.09 -10.38
CA GLN A 95 1.92 -7.88 -11.40
C GLN A 95 2.75 -8.04 -12.68
N ALA A 96 3.53 -7.01 -13.05
CA ALA A 96 4.49 -7.11 -14.15
C ALA A 96 5.62 -8.11 -13.85
N TYR A 97 6.11 -8.12 -12.62
CA TYR A 97 7.08 -9.10 -12.11
C TYR A 97 6.50 -10.52 -12.07
N ALA A 98 5.26 -10.68 -11.62
CA ALA A 98 4.58 -11.98 -11.52
C ALA A 98 4.32 -12.63 -12.90
N ASP A 99 3.84 -11.84 -13.88
CA ASP A 99 3.36 -12.34 -15.18
C ASP A 99 4.30 -11.97 -16.35
N HIS A 100 5.57 -11.65 -16.08
CA HIS A 100 6.61 -11.32 -17.06
C HIS A 100 6.21 -10.23 -18.08
N ARG A 101 5.66 -9.13 -17.60
CA ARG A 101 5.21 -8.02 -18.47
C ARG A 101 6.26 -6.91 -18.52
N PRO A 102 6.51 -6.28 -19.69
CA PRO A 102 7.30 -5.06 -19.73
C PRO A 102 6.68 -3.96 -18.86
N PHE A 103 7.50 -3.11 -18.26
CA PHE A 103 7.03 -2.01 -17.41
C PHE A 103 7.53 -0.65 -17.91
N VAL A 104 6.65 0.35 -17.84
CA VAL A 104 6.94 1.70 -18.35
C VAL A 104 7.05 2.67 -17.17
N LEU A 105 8.13 3.45 -17.13
CA LEU A 105 8.44 4.42 -16.08
C LEU A 105 8.67 5.79 -16.70
N SER A 106 8.17 6.86 -16.07
CA SER A 106 8.48 8.24 -16.46
C SER A 106 9.06 9.06 -15.30
N PRO A 107 9.74 10.20 -15.58
CA PRO A 107 10.26 11.10 -14.58
C PRO A 107 9.17 11.58 -13.60
N ASP A 108 7.95 11.82 -14.09
CA ASP A 108 6.82 12.27 -13.27
C ASP A 108 6.30 11.19 -12.32
N MET A 109 6.32 9.91 -12.73
CA MET A 109 5.92 8.81 -11.87
C MET A 109 6.91 8.63 -10.71
N ILE A 110 8.20 8.61 -11.04
CA ILE A 110 9.28 8.48 -10.05
C ILE A 110 9.31 9.71 -9.14
N TRP A 111 9.11 10.92 -9.68
CA TRP A 111 9.00 12.14 -8.89
C TRP A 111 7.75 12.16 -8.01
N LEU A 112 6.60 11.65 -8.48
CA LEU A 112 5.38 11.55 -7.67
C LEU A 112 5.57 10.63 -6.45
N LEU A 113 6.18 9.46 -6.61
CA LEU A 113 6.52 8.58 -5.48
C LEU A 113 7.41 9.31 -4.46
N ILE A 114 8.40 10.07 -4.93
CA ILE A 114 9.27 10.89 -4.06
C ILE A 114 8.47 12.00 -3.36
N ASN A 115 7.54 12.68 -4.03
CA ASN A 115 6.66 13.68 -3.39
C ASN A 115 5.72 13.05 -2.36
N GLN A 116 5.24 11.82 -2.60
CA GLN A 116 4.37 11.10 -1.67
C GLN A 116 5.14 10.66 -0.43
N GLY A 117 6.35 10.11 -0.58
CA GLY A 117 7.25 9.82 0.53
C GLY A 117 7.69 11.08 1.31
N PHE A 118 7.84 12.22 0.63
CA PHE A 118 8.09 13.52 1.26
C PHE A 118 6.88 14.03 2.05
N ALA A 119 5.66 13.95 1.50
CA ALA A 119 4.43 14.32 2.20
C ALA A 119 4.19 13.43 3.42
N GLN A 120 4.46 12.12 3.30
CA GLN A 120 4.47 11.18 4.43
C GLN A 120 5.50 11.59 5.49
N HIS A 121 6.71 12.00 5.09
CA HIS A 121 7.72 12.51 6.04
C HIS A 121 7.23 13.73 6.82
N VAL A 122 6.70 14.74 6.13
CA VAL A 122 6.18 15.97 6.76
C VAL A 122 5.03 15.64 7.73
N ASN A 123 4.08 14.81 7.30
CA ASN A 123 2.92 14.44 8.12
C ASN A 123 3.31 13.58 9.34
N ALA A 124 4.11 12.52 9.14
CA ALA A 124 4.54 11.62 10.22
C ALA A 124 5.45 12.29 11.26
N ASN A 125 6.04 13.44 10.94
CA ASN A 125 6.98 14.15 11.80
C ASN A 125 6.50 15.58 12.12
N HIS A 126 5.20 15.86 11.99
CA HIS A 126 4.62 17.20 12.12
C HIS A 126 4.98 17.93 13.44
N GLU A 127 5.13 17.21 14.55
CA GLU A 127 5.65 17.77 15.81
C GLU A 127 7.18 17.64 15.95
N SER A 128 7.77 16.52 15.53
CA SER A 128 9.19 16.18 15.77
C SER A 128 10.17 16.91 14.84
N LEU A 129 9.73 17.34 13.66
CA LEU A 129 10.47 18.26 12.79
C LEU A 129 10.83 19.56 13.50
N ARG A 130 10.12 19.92 14.58
CA ARG A 130 10.38 21.13 15.37
C ARG A 130 11.72 21.12 16.13
N LYS A 131 12.38 19.96 16.37
CA LYS A 131 13.82 19.85 16.77
C LYS A 131 14.46 18.42 16.94
N TYR A 132 14.08 17.41 16.15
CA TYR A 132 14.80 16.11 15.94
C TYR A 132 14.78 15.04 17.08
N PHE A 133 15.04 13.76 16.70
CA PHE A 133 15.70 12.60 17.40
C PHE A 133 15.04 11.20 17.17
N VAL A 134 15.68 10.08 17.60
CA VAL A 134 15.67 8.69 16.99
C VAL A 134 15.59 7.54 18.04
N ASN A 135 15.65 6.19 17.84
CA ASN A 135 16.22 5.26 16.80
C ASN A 135 15.76 3.75 16.94
N PHE A 136 16.16 2.86 15.99
CA PHE A 136 16.43 1.39 16.13
C PHE A 136 15.26 0.36 16.37
N SER A 137 15.34 -0.99 16.19
CA SER A 137 16.33 -1.95 15.60
C SER A 137 15.73 -3.37 15.24
N GLY A 138 16.45 -4.22 14.47
CA GLY A 138 16.36 -5.72 14.44
C GLY A 138 15.22 -6.41 13.63
N LYS A 139 15.31 -7.67 13.15
CA LYS A 139 16.44 -8.60 12.83
C LYS A 139 16.05 -9.50 11.60
N GLU A 140 16.71 -10.66 11.40
CA GLU A 140 17.04 -11.25 10.07
C GLU A 140 16.31 -12.57 9.69
N SER A 141 16.54 -13.13 8.50
CA SER A 141 15.89 -14.37 7.98
C SER A 141 16.62 -15.05 6.81
N LEU A 142 16.50 -16.38 6.70
CA LEU A 142 17.00 -17.21 5.59
C LEU A 142 15.86 -17.84 4.77
N ILE A 143 16.14 -18.19 3.50
CA ILE A 143 15.24 -18.79 2.50
C ILE A 143 16.08 -19.72 1.59
N VAL A 144 15.50 -20.78 1.01
CA VAL A 144 16.11 -21.61 -0.05
C VAL A 144 15.15 -21.70 -1.25
N GLN A 145 15.67 -21.77 -2.48
CA GLN A 145 14.90 -21.79 -3.73
C GLN A 145 15.47 -22.80 -4.75
N SER A 146 14.65 -23.23 -5.69
CA SER A 146 15.05 -24.02 -6.87
C SER A 146 14.44 -23.42 -8.15
N ASN A 147 15.22 -23.40 -9.24
CA ASN A 147 14.94 -22.60 -10.43
C ASN A 147 14.49 -23.42 -11.66
N LYS A 148 14.29 -24.74 -11.51
CA LYS A 148 14.04 -25.68 -12.60
C LYS A 148 12.54 -26.06 -12.70
N LYS A 149 12.03 -26.29 -13.92
CA LYS A 149 10.61 -26.63 -14.15
C LYS A 149 10.33 -28.11 -13.90
N LEU A 150 9.10 -28.46 -13.50
CA LEU A 150 8.68 -29.86 -13.24
C LEU A 150 8.82 -30.82 -14.44
N LYS A 151 8.91 -30.29 -15.66
CA LYS A 151 9.15 -31.06 -16.90
C LYS A 151 10.50 -30.74 -17.56
N ASP A 152 11.42 -30.15 -16.81
CA ASP A 152 12.78 -29.86 -17.28
C ASP A 152 13.63 -31.15 -17.19
N PRO A 153 14.23 -31.64 -18.29
CA PRO A 153 15.11 -32.82 -18.25
C PRO A 153 16.36 -32.64 -17.37
N SER A 154 16.69 -31.42 -16.96
CA SER A 154 17.81 -31.12 -16.04
C SER A 154 17.39 -31.01 -14.57
N LEU A 155 16.11 -31.24 -14.23
CA LEU A 155 15.60 -31.29 -12.86
C LEU A 155 16.11 -32.54 -12.12
N LEU A 156 17.27 -32.40 -11.48
CA LEU A 156 17.79 -33.37 -10.52
C LEU A 156 17.07 -33.19 -9.19
N TRP A 157 16.26 -34.17 -8.81
CA TRP A 157 15.53 -34.16 -7.53
C TRP A 157 16.48 -34.37 -6.34
N GLU A 158 17.61 -35.02 -6.61
CA GLU A 158 18.77 -35.21 -5.74
C GLU A 158 19.38 -33.89 -5.25
N GLU A 159 19.15 -32.77 -5.95
CA GLU A 159 19.55 -31.42 -5.51
C GLU A 159 18.56 -30.81 -4.48
N ILE A 160 17.35 -31.36 -4.37
CA ILE A 160 16.22 -30.79 -3.60
C ILE A 160 16.08 -31.45 -2.23
N PHE A 161 16.10 -32.79 -2.16
CA PHE A 161 15.88 -33.51 -0.89
C PHE A 161 16.88 -33.16 0.25
N PRO A 162 18.18 -32.92 -0.02
CA PRO A 162 19.13 -32.45 1.01
C PRO A 162 18.71 -31.12 1.68
N GLN A 163 17.94 -30.29 0.98
CA GLN A 163 17.47 -28.99 1.50
C GLN A 163 16.38 -29.15 2.57
N PHE A 164 15.60 -30.23 2.49
CA PHE A 164 14.61 -30.58 3.52
C PHE A 164 15.29 -31.24 4.73
N THR A 165 16.22 -32.17 4.53
CA THR A 165 16.93 -32.82 5.65
C THR A 165 17.84 -31.86 6.42
N GLU A 166 18.43 -30.87 5.77
CA GLU A 166 19.18 -29.77 6.40
C GLU A 166 18.30 -28.80 7.21
N GLN A 167 16.98 -28.78 6.99
CA GLN A 167 16.01 -28.05 7.83
C GLN A 167 15.51 -28.94 8.99
N ILE A 168 15.18 -30.21 8.72
CA ILE A 168 14.82 -31.21 9.76
C ILE A 168 15.97 -31.35 10.78
N ARG A 169 17.23 -31.31 10.33
CA ARG A 169 18.45 -31.30 11.16
C ARG A 169 18.48 -30.16 12.19
N LYS A 170 17.89 -29.01 11.88
CA LYS A 170 17.86 -27.82 12.76
C LYS A 170 16.74 -27.89 13.79
N GLU A 171 15.56 -28.35 13.39
CA GLU A 171 14.36 -28.39 14.26
C GLU A 171 14.29 -29.66 15.13
N VAL A 172 14.77 -30.80 14.62
CA VAL A 172 14.70 -32.12 15.30
C VAL A 172 16.08 -32.58 15.81
N GLY A 173 17.15 -31.88 15.43
CA GLY A 173 18.53 -32.16 15.85
C GLY A 173 19.26 -33.15 14.93
N GLY A 174 20.59 -32.95 14.80
CA GLY A 174 21.41 -33.68 13.83
C GLY A 174 21.46 -35.20 14.01
N ASN A 175 21.36 -35.69 15.25
CA ASN A 175 21.48 -37.12 15.56
C ASN A 175 20.46 -37.99 14.82
N LEU A 176 19.20 -37.54 14.69
CA LEU A 176 18.18 -38.29 13.95
C LEU A 176 18.49 -38.34 12.44
N VAL A 177 18.87 -37.19 11.86
CA VAL A 177 19.22 -37.08 10.45
C VAL A 177 20.47 -37.91 10.13
N GLU A 178 21.48 -37.90 11.00
CA GLU A 178 22.72 -38.66 10.81
C GLU A 178 22.54 -40.17 11.01
N THR A 179 21.65 -40.58 11.93
CA THR A 179 21.30 -41.99 12.15
C THR A 179 20.54 -42.60 10.96
N LEU A 180 19.70 -41.80 10.29
CA LEU A 180 18.83 -42.27 9.20
C LEU A 180 19.39 -42.03 7.80
N THR A 181 20.40 -41.17 7.62
CA THR A 181 21.01 -40.91 6.31
C THR A 181 21.94 -42.06 5.93
N CYS A 182 21.74 -42.65 4.75
CA CYS A 182 22.67 -43.63 4.18
C CYS A 182 24.05 -42.99 3.97
N ASN A 183 25.09 -43.61 4.53
CA ASN A 183 26.48 -43.16 4.50
C ASN A 183 27.49 -44.34 4.46
N PHE A 184 27.04 -45.50 3.98
CA PHE A 184 27.81 -46.74 3.97
C PHE A 184 28.78 -46.80 2.78
N SER A 185 29.75 -47.73 2.82
CA SER A 185 30.73 -47.95 1.73
C SER A 185 30.12 -48.38 0.39
N THR A 186 28.82 -48.68 0.34
CA THR A 186 28.05 -49.02 -0.86
C THR A 186 27.00 -47.96 -1.23
N THR A 187 26.91 -46.85 -0.48
CA THR A 187 25.92 -45.80 -0.72
C THR A 187 26.32 -44.95 -1.94
N THR A 188 25.42 -44.87 -2.93
CA THR A 188 25.50 -43.88 -4.02
C THR A 188 24.58 -42.69 -3.73
N SER A 189 24.47 -41.76 -4.69
CA SER A 189 23.49 -40.67 -4.63
C SER A 189 22.04 -41.16 -4.54
N LEU A 190 21.74 -42.36 -5.08
CA LEU A 190 20.40 -42.95 -5.04
C LEU A 190 20.01 -43.37 -3.62
N GLU A 191 20.82 -44.19 -2.95
CA GLU A 191 20.53 -44.66 -1.59
C GLU A 191 20.53 -43.49 -0.59
N LYS A 192 21.39 -42.48 -0.80
CA LYS A 192 21.35 -41.24 -0.02
C LYS A 192 20.02 -40.52 -0.19
N THR A 193 19.61 -40.22 -1.42
CA THR A 193 18.31 -39.55 -1.70
C THR A 193 17.12 -40.33 -1.16
N VAL A 194 17.09 -41.66 -1.30
CA VAL A 194 16.02 -42.52 -0.74
C VAL A 194 15.97 -42.43 0.79
N SER A 195 17.13 -42.37 1.45
CA SER A 195 17.19 -42.16 2.90
C SER A 195 16.73 -40.75 3.32
N GLU A 196 17.04 -39.72 2.53
CA GLU A 196 16.59 -38.35 2.78
C GLU A 196 15.06 -38.20 2.67
N ILE A 197 14.45 -38.88 1.69
CA ILE A 197 12.97 -38.99 1.58
C ILE A 197 12.39 -39.77 2.78
N THR A 198 13.08 -40.80 3.25
CA THR A 198 12.65 -41.61 4.40
C THR A 198 12.71 -40.81 5.72
N ILE A 199 13.66 -39.88 5.85
CA ILE A 199 13.70 -38.90 6.95
C ILE A 199 12.49 -37.96 6.90
N MET A 200 12.07 -37.50 5.71
CA MET A 200 10.86 -36.68 5.54
C MET A 200 9.60 -37.48 5.93
N GLU A 201 9.46 -38.72 5.45
CA GLU A 201 8.39 -39.66 5.83
C GLU A 201 8.29 -39.86 7.36
N THR A 202 9.44 -39.96 8.04
CA THR A 202 9.53 -40.15 9.50
C THR A 202 8.93 -38.99 10.30
N VAL A 203 8.96 -37.76 9.77
CA VAL A 203 8.53 -36.54 10.51
C VAL A 203 7.30 -35.84 9.92
N LYS A 204 6.67 -36.40 8.87
CA LYS A 204 5.52 -35.79 8.15
C LYS A 204 4.29 -35.47 9.01
N SER A 205 4.15 -36.09 10.19
CA SER A 205 3.07 -35.75 11.14
C SER A 205 3.28 -34.40 11.84
N TYR A 206 4.45 -33.79 11.70
CA TYR A 206 4.83 -32.53 12.34
C TYR A 206 5.17 -31.41 11.34
N PHE A 207 5.43 -31.74 10.06
CA PHE A 207 5.90 -30.80 9.04
C PHE A 207 5.16 -30.98 7.70
N GLU A 208 4.82 -29.87 7.06
CA GLU A 208 4.22 -29.82 5.72
C GLU A 208 5.30 -29.53 4.67
N PHE A 209 5.53 -30.46 3.73
CA PHE A 209 6.61 -30.37 2.74
C PHE A 209 6.14 -29.71 1.44
N ILE A 210 6.21 -28.37 1.38
CA ILE A 210 5.80 -27.59 0.21
C ILE A 210 7.02 -27.20 -0.63
N THR A 211 6.99 -27.51 -1.94
CA THR A 211 7.90 -26.92 -2.95
C THR A 211 7.13 -25.90 -3.77
N ILE A 212 7.62 -24.66 -3.85
CA ILE A 212 7.01 -23.59 -4.65
C ILE A 212 8.03 -23.11 -5.69
N MET A 213 7.63 -23.10 -6.95
CA MET A 213 8.39 -22.51 -8.06
C MET A 213 7.88 -21.09 -8.31
N ILE A 214 8.76 -20.09 -8.16
CA ILE A 214 8.48 -18.70 -8.52
C ILE A 214 9.54 -18.26 -9.53
N VAL A 215 9.28 -18.52 -10.81
CA VAL A 215 9.97 -17.84 -11.91
C VAL A 215 9.19 -16.56 -12.15
N CYS A 216 9.71 -15.44 -11.63
CA CYS A 216 9.13 -14.10 -11.74
C CYS A 216 10.25 -13.08 -11.95
N GLY A 217 9.97 -12.07 -12.78
CA GLY A 217 10.92 -11.08 -13.27
C GLY A 217 10.23 -10.12 -14.25
N ILE A 218 10.82 -8.95 -14.50
CA ILE A 218 10.32 -7.98 -15.48
C ILE A 218 11.27 -8.02 -16.69
N PRO A 219 10.83 -8.46 -17.88
CA PRO A 219 11.75 -8.72 -18.99
C PRO A 219 12.32 -7.47 -19.64
N GLU A 220 11.57 -6.37 -19.64
CA GLU A 220 11.85 -5.17 -20.43
C GLU A 220 11.37 -3.93 -19.67
N ILE A 221 12.17 -2.87 -19.71
CA ILE A 221 11.81 -1.55 -19.16
C ILE A 221 11.81 -0.52 -20.28
N THR A 222 10.78 0.31 -20.32
CA THR A 222 10.77 1.57 -21.09
C THR A 222 10.88 2.74 -20.11
N LEU A 223 11.94 3.53 -20.24
CA LEU A 223 12.07 4.84 -19.61
C LEU A 223 11.60 5.91 -20.58
N GLU A 224 10.47 6.55 -20.27
CA GLU A 224 10.02 7.77 -20.94
C GLU A 224 10.83 8.98 -20.44
N GLY A 225 10.76 10.11 -21.14
CA GLY A 225 11.44 11.36 -20.77
C GLY A 225 12.91 11.42 -21.23
N THR A 226 13.42 12.63 -21.41
CA THR A 226 14.81 12.84 -21.85
C THR A 226 15.81 12.58 -20.71
N PRO A 227 17.09 12.32 -21.00
CA PRO A 227 18.12 12.25 -19.97
C PRO A 227 18.18 13.49 -19.08
N GLN A 228 17.89 14.67 -19.63
CA GLN A 228 17.83 15.93 -18.91
C GLN A 228 16.65 15.97 -17.93
N ASP A 229 15.56 15.23 -18.18
CA ASP A 229 14.44 15.11 -17.24
C ASP A 229 14.78 14.17 -16.07
N TRP A 230 15.49 13.07 -16.35
CA TRP A 230 16.03 12.19 -15.31
C TRP A 230 17.09 12.90 -14.44
N GLU A 231 17.93 13.75 -15.03
CA GLU A 231 18.85 14.63 -14.29
C GLU A 231 18.11 15.65 -13.41
N LYS A 232 16.99 16.22 -13.89
CA LYS A 232 16.13 17.09 -13.06
C LYS A 232 15.54 16.31 -11.87
N VAL A 233 15.09 15.07 -12.05
CA VAL A 233 14.57 14.23 -10.95
C VAL A 233 15.65 13.95 -9.92
N LEU A 234 16.85 13.54 -10.34
CA LEU A 234 18.01 13.33 -9.47
C LEU A 234 18.37 14.60 -8.67
N ASN A 235 18.47 15.75 -9.33
CA ASN A 235 18.86 17.00 -8.68
C ASN A 235 17.75 17.58 -7.78
N LYS A 236 16.47 17.40 -8.12
CA LYS A 236 15.35 17.75 -7.22
C LYS A 236 15.27 16.82 -6.01
N ALA A 237 15.58 15.53 -6.17
CA ALA A 237 15.66 14.60 -5.04
C ALA A 237 16.81 14.96 -4.09
N ARG A 238 17.98 15.34 -4.63
CA ARG A 238 19.11 15.89 -3.85
C ARG A 238 18.69 17.09 -2.99
N GLY A 239 17.91 18.02 -3.54
CA GLY A 239 17.36 19.17 -2.79
C GLY A 239 16.51 18.78 -1.57
N LEU A 240 15.91 17.59 -1.53
CA LEU A 240 15.11 17.15 -0.38
C LEU A 240 15.96 16.83 0.86
N LYS A 241 17.29 16.69 0.75
CA LYS A 241 18.21 16.44 1.88
C LYS A 241 18.08 17.50 2.98
N GLU A 242 17.86 18.76 2.59
CA GLU A 242 17.69 19.92 3.49
C GLU A 242 16.56 19.71 4.51
N TYR A 243 15.50 19.00 4.10
CA TYR A 243 14.34 18.67 4.92
C TYR A 243 14.57 17.44 5.81
N LYS A 244 15.81 17.23 6.27
CA LYS A 244 16.21 16.17 7.23
C LYS A 244 16.10 14.74 6.67
N LEU A 245 16.04 14.61 5.35
CA LEU A 245 15.81 13.36 4.63
C LEU A 245 17.07 12.71 4.07
N GLU A 246 18.27 13.17 4.46
CA GLU A 246 19.54 12.58 4.01
C GLU A 246 19.59 11.04 4.12
N TRP A 247 19.07 10.49 5.22
CA TRP A 247 18.97 9.03 5.44
C TRP A 247 18.16 8.26 4.37
N TRP A 248 17.25 8.95 3.68
CA TRP A 248 16.39 8.42 2.62
C TRP A 248 16.93 8.80 1.24
N ILE A 249 17.31 10.07 1.04
CA ILE A 249 17.83 10.52 -0.25
C ILE A 249 19.16 9.84 -0.57
N SER A 250 20.06 9.61 0.40
CA SER A 250 21.26 8.77 0.21
C SER A 250 20.95 7.33 -0.23
N GLN A 251 19.71 6.83 -0.05
CA GLN A 251 19.29 5.53 -0.56
C GLN A 251 18.65 5.58 -1.95
N LEU A 252 18.07 6.72 -2.34
CA LEU A 252 17.47 6.96 -3.65
C LEU A 252 18.46 7.50 -4.69
N GLU A 253 19.39 8.36 -4.28
CA GLU A 253 20.39 9.02 -5.11
C GLU A 253 21.16 8.05 -6.03
N PRO A 254 21.76 6.95 -5.53
CA PRO A 254 22.40 5.96 -6.41
C PRO A 254 21.43 5.22 -7.33
N LEU A 255 20.12 5.15 -7.01
CA LEU A 255 19.13 4.60 -7.94
C LEU A 255 18.90 5.58 -9.10
N LEU A 256 18.67 6.85 -8.76
CA LEU A 256 18.36 7.91 -9.72
C LEU A 256 19.56 8.19 -10.65
N GLU A 257 20.78 7.92 -10.21
CA GLU A 257 21.97 7.89 -11.08
C GLU A 257 21.94 6.73 -12.08
N GLU A 258 21.46 5.54 -11.72
CA GLU A 258 21.25 4.44 -12.68
C GLU A 258 20.08 4.73 -13.64
N PHE A 259 19.02 5.42 -13.21
CA PHE A 259 18.00 5.96 -14.13
C PHE A 259 18.61 6.94 -15.15
N VAL A 260 19.47 7.87 -14.70
CA VAL A 260 20.18 8.81 -15.59
C VAL A 260 21.11 8.05 -16.56
N LYS A 261 21.88 7.06 -16.10
CA LYS A 261 22.74 6.23 -16.96
C LYS A 261 21.92 5.45 -17.99
N ALA A 262 20.85 4.79 -17.57
CA ALA A 262 19.97 4.00 -18.44
C ALA A 262 19.29 4.87 -19.49
N SER A 263 18.80 6.07 -19.12
CA SER A 263 18.22 7.04 -20.08
C SER A 263 19.20 7.47 -21.18
N LYS A 264 20.52 7.40 -20.93
CA LYS A 264 21.61 7.68 -21.87
C LYS A 264 22.11 6.44 -22.62
N GLY A 265 21.41 5.30 -22.52
CA GLY A 265 21.80 4.03 -23.14
C GLY A 265 22.82 3.20 -22.36
N THR A 266 23.22 3.61 -21.15
CA THR A 266 24.14 2.84 -20.30
C THR A 266 23.35 2.04 -19.26
N VAL A 267 22.99 0.80 -19.62
CA VAL A 267 22.08 -0.05 -18.84
C VAL A 267 22.84 -1.03 -17.93
N ASN A 268 22.58 -0.97 -16.63
CA ASN A 268 23.08 -1.91 -15.64
C ASN A 268 22.04 -3.01 -15.37
N GLN A 269 22.14 -4.15 -16.08
CA GLN A 269 21.14 -5.22 -15.99
C GLN A 269 20.98 -5.79 -14.57
N GLU A 270 22.03 -5.84 -13.76
CA GLU A 270 21.92 -6.31 -12.37
C GLU A 270 21.11 -5.33 -11.51
N PHE A 271 21.30 -4.01 -11.69
CA PHE A 271 20.46 -3.01 -11.01
C PHE A 271 18.99 -3.17 -11.41
N TRP A 272 18.68 -3.35 -12.69
CA TRP A 272 17.29 -3.48 -13.16
C TRP A 272 16.65 -4.81 -12.74
N ARG A 273 17.36 -5.94 -12.81
CA ARG A 273 16.88 -7.22 -12.23
C ARG A 273 16.57 -7.11 -10.73
N ASN A 274 17.31 -6.29 -10.00
CA ASN A 274 17.06 -5.99 -8.59
C ASN A 274 15.98 -4.91 -8.37
N MET A 275 15.08 -4.62 -9.32
CA MET A 275 14.02 -3.62 -9.12
C MET A 275 12.92 -4.05 -8.15
N PHE A 276 12.45 -5.30 -8.26
CA PHE A 276 11.34 -5.85 -7.49
C PHE A 276 11.62 -7.32 -7.22
N LYS A 277 11.37 -7.80 -5.99
CA LYS A 277 11.33 -9.24 -5.67
C LYS A 277 10.16 -9.55 -4.74
N CYS A 278 9.54 -10.71 -4.94
CA CYS A 278 8.56 -11.28 -4.02
C CYS A 278 9.11 -12.56 -3.40
N HIS A 279 9.09 -12.66 -2.08
CA HIS A 279 9.47 -13.86 -1.33
C HIS A 279 8.24 -14.59 -0.82
N SER A 280 8.21 -15.91 -1.06
CA SER A 280 7.18 -16.80 -0.55
C SER A 280 6.99 -16.65 0.96
N PRO A 281 5.75 -16.68 1.47
CA PRO A 281 5.47 -16.90 2.88
C PRO A 281 6.22 -18.12 3.42
N LYS A 282 6.92 -17.98 4.54
CA LYS A 282 7.67 -19.09 5.18
C LYS A 282 6.79 -20.23 5.71
N SER A 283 5.49 -19.97 5.86
CA SER A 283 4.49 -20.93 6.32
C SER A 283 3.14 -20.53 5.73
N CYS A 284 2.19 -21.47 5.73
CA CYS A 284 0.80 -21.14 5.43
C CYS A 284 0.31 -20.00 6.35
N GLY A 285 -0.40 -19.02 5.78
CA GLY A 285 -0.92 -17.85 6.50
C GLY A 285 0.09 -16.73 6.83
N ALA A 286 1.40 -16.92 6.60
CA ALA A 286 2.38 -15.84 6.79
C ALA A 286 2.26 -14.75 5.69
N PRO A 287 2.61 -13.48 5.97
CA PRO A 287 2.59 -12.43 4.97
C PRO A 287 3.73 -12.56 3.94
N GLU A 288 3.41 -12.24 2.68
CA GLU A 288 4.39 -12.02 1.60
C GLU A 288 5.43 -10.97 2.02
N THR A 289 6.69 -11.15 1.62
CA THR A 289 7.76 -10.16 1.85
C THR A 289 8.36 -9.70 0.54
N PHE A 290 8.57 -8.38 0.40
CA PHE A 290 9.01 -7.76 -0.84
C PHE A 290 10.35 -7.03 -0.65
N ASP A 291 11.25 -7.17 -1.60
CA ASP A 291 12.46 -6.33 -1.73
C ASP A 291 12.68 -5.85 -3.18
N GLY A 292 13.92 -5.59 -3.57
CA GLY A 292 14.31 -4.82 -4.74
C GLY A 292 14.35 -3.31 -4.44
N TRP A 293 14.91 -2.50 -5.34
CA TRP A 293 15.04 -1.07 -5.07
C TRP A 293 13.70 -0.32 -5.01
N ILE A 294 12.60 -0.89 -5.52
CA ILE A 294 11.25 -0.32 -5.45
C ILE A 294 10.85 0.08 -4.02
N ILE A 295 11.17 -0.76 -3.03
CA ILE A 295 10.78 -0.53 -1.63
C ILE A 295 11.43 0.72 -1.03
N LYS A 296 12.52 1.23 -1.64
CA LYS A 296 13.16 2.48 -1.22
C LYS A 296 12.32 3.72 -1.51
N PHE A 297 11.34 3.65 -2.43
CA PHE A 297 10.40 4.73 -2.69
C PHE A 297 9.29 4.88 -1.62
N PHE A 298 9.21 3.94 -0.66
CA PHE A 298 8.19 3.92 0.39
C PHE A 298 8.83 4.13 1.78
N PRO A 299 9.26 5.36 2.14
CA PRO A 299 9.98 5.65 3.38
C PRO A 299 9.15 5.46 4.66
N TYR A 300 7.82 5.39 4.54
CA TYR A 300 6.89 5.18 5.64
C TYR A 300 5.88 4.08 5.29
N ASP A 301 5.34 3.40 6.31
CA ASP A 301 4.19 2.52 6.18
C ASP A 301 2.86 3.31 6.27
N ASN A 302 1.74 2.61 6.11
CA ASN A 302 0.39 3.19 6.21
C ASN A 302 0.02 3.72 7.60
N GLU A 303 0.77 3.39 8.65
CA GLU A 303 0.63 3.95 10.00
C GLU A 303 1.50 5.21 10.20
N GLY A 304 2.23 5.63 9.16
CA GLY A 304 3.18 6.75 9.24
C GLY A 304 4.49 6.39 9.96
N LYS A 305 4.79 5.10 10.15
CA LYS A 305 6.01 4.65 10.80
C LYS A 305 7.12 4.47 9.77
N ARG A 306 8.34 4.90 10.11
CA ARG A 306 9.49 4.86 9.19
C ARG A 306 9.88 3.43 8.83
N ASN A 307 9.91 3.12 7.54
CA ASN A 307 10.38 1.85 7.00
C ASN A 307 11.91 1.70 7.09
N ASN A 308 12.38 0.45 7.08
CA ASN A 308 13.80 0.12 7.18
C ASN A 308 14.58 0.26 5.85
N LEU A 309 13.89 0.57 4.75
CA LEU A 309 14.43 0.63 3.37
C LEU A 309 15.20 -0.64 2.93
N LYS A 310 14.82 -1.81 3.49
CA LYS A 310 15.34 -3.14 3.10
C LYS A 310 14.25 -4.11 2.62
N GLN A 311 13.08 -4.13 3.28
CA GLN A 311 11.96 -4.99 2.88
C GLN A 311 10.61 -4.41 3.33
N ILE A 312 9.53 -4.81 2.66
CA ILE A 312 8.14 -4.54 3.07
C ILE A 312 7.46 -5.88 3.35
N VAL A 313 6.78 -6.01 4.50
CA VAL A 313 6.14 -7.25 4.95
C VAL A 313 4.61 -7.09 4.91
N GLY A 314 3.99 -7.74 3.92
CA GLY A 314 2.56 -7.70 3.64
C GLY A 314 2.11 -6.40 2.95
N ARG A 315 1.41 -6.53 1.82
CA ARG A 315 0.90 -5.39 1.02
C ARG A 315 0.04 -4.39 1.82
N LYS A 316 -0.63 -4.84 2.90
CA LYS A 316 -1.42 -3.99 3.82
C LYS A 316 -0.61 -2.89 4.52
N LYS A 317 0.73 -2.95 4.52
CA LYS A 317 1.60 -1.93 5.10
C LYS A 317 2.03 -0.82 4.13
N LEU A 318 1.73 -0.96 2.85
CA LEU A 318 2.04 0.09 1.88
C LEU A 318 1.20 1.34 2.18
N PRO A 319 1.81 2.54 2.26
CA PRO A 319 1.04 3.78 2.41
C PRO A 319 0.21 4.03 1.14
N SER A 320 -0.90 4.77 1.27
CA SER A 320 -1.74 5.09 0.11
C SER A 320 -0.98 5.89 -0.94
N GLU A 321 -0.97 5.39 -2.18
CA GLU A 321 -0.51 6.09 -3.38
C GLU A 321 -1.56 7.06 -3.93
N ILE A 322 -2.75 7.14 -3.31
CA ILE A 322 -3.70 8.24 -3.48
C ILE A 322 -3.61 9.14 -2.25
N VAL A 323 -3.14 10.37 -2.42
CA VAL A 323 -3.19 11.42 -1.39
C VAL A 323 -4.57 12.08 -1.38
N LYS A 324 -4.99 12.55 -0.21
CA LYS A 324 -6.30 13.20 0.02
C LYS A 324 -6.12 14.50 0.78
N VAL A 325 -6.80 15.56 0.36
CA VAL A 325 -6.70 16.90 0.96
C VAL A 325 -8.10 17.51 1.08
N ASP A 326 -8.46 17.95 2.29
CA ASP A 326 -9.70 18.69 2.52
C ASP A 326 -9.59 20.13 2.02
N LEU A 327 -10.65 20.60 1.36
CA LEU A 327 -10.76 21.94 0.80
C LEU A 327 -12.11 22.53 1.18
N LYS A 328 -12.17 23.80 1.60
CA LYS A 328 -13.42 24.56 1.64
C LYS A 328 -13.57 25.36 0.35
N TYR A 329 -14.68 25.16 -0.35
CA TYR A 329 -15.14 26.09 -1.38
C TYR A 329 -16.15 27.06 -0.75
N ILE A 330 -15.97 28.36 -0.96
CA ILE A 330 -16.77 29.40 -0.30
C ILE A 330 -17.33 30.33 -1.37
N GLU A 331 -18.66 30.42 -1.43
CA GLU A 331 -19.37 31.40 -2.24
C GLU A 331 -19.85 32.53 -1.32
N ALA A 332 -19.46 33.77 -1.63
CA ALA A 332 -19.84 34.95 -0.88
C ALA A 332 -20.75 35.84 -1.74
N TYR A 333 -21.98 36.03 -1.26
CA TYR A 333 -23.01 36.92 -1.77
C TYR A 333 -23.20 38.06 -0.77
N ASN A 334 -23.81 39.19 -1.17
CA ASN A 334 -23.88 40.41 -0.35
C ASN A 334 -24.37 40.18 1.09
N ASP A 335 -25.35 39.29 1.27
CA ASP A 335 -26.00 38.99 2.56
C ASP A 335 -25.85 37.52 3.00
N THR A 336 -25.04 36.71 2.29
CA THR A 336 -24.97 35.26 2.53
C THR A 336 -23.62 34.65 2.16
N VAL A 337 -23.12 33.73 2.99
CA VAL A 337 -21.93 32.91 2.70
C VAL A 337 -22.32 31.43 2.67
N ILE A 338 -21.96 30.73 1.61
CA ILE A 338 -22.19 29.28 1.44
C ILE A 338 -20.83 28.58 1.45
N GLU A 339 -20.56 27.79 2.49
CA GLU A 339 -19.41 26.87 2.51
C GLU A 339 -19.83 25.49 1.97
N THR A 340 -19.17 25.03 0.91
CA THR A 340 -19.22 23.64 0.46
C THR A 340 -17.90 22.94 0.80
N PRO A 341 -17.88 21.93 1.69
CA PRO A 341 -16.67 21.15 1.95
C PRO A 341 -16.42 20.17 0.80
N LEU A 342 -15.18 20.19 0.30
CA LEU A 342 -14.67 19.39 -0.80
C LEU A 342 -13.50 18.53 -0.32
N GLU A 343 -13.18 17.51 -1.11
CA GLU A 343 -12.06 16.62 -0.88
C GLU A 343 -11.35 16.38 -2.22
N LEU A 344 -10.06 16.70 -2.28
CA LEU A 344 -9.18 16.54 -3.44
C LEU A 344 -8.45 15.20 -3.32
N TRP A 345 -8.54 14.36 -4.35
CA TRP A 345 -7.84 13.07 -4.40
C TRP A 345 -6.87 13.10 -5.58
N SER A 346 -5.62 12.67 -5.40
CA SER A 346 -4.65 12.58 -6.50
C SER A 346 -3.61 11.49 -6.26
N GLY A 347 -3.13 10.85 -7.33
CA GLY A 347 -2.15 9.78 -7.23
C GLY A 347 -2.19 8.81 -8.40
N PHE A 348 -1.70 7.59 -8.19
CA PHE A 348 -1.76 6.51 -9.18
C PHE A 348 -3.15 5.86 -9.18
N ILE A 349 -3.94 6.13 -10.21
CA ILE A 349 -5.33 5.65 -10.31
C ILE A 349 -5.45 4.25 -10.93
N GLY A 350 -4.40 3.78 -11.62
CA GLY A 350 -4.37 2.48 -12.28
C GLY A 350 -3.21 2.37 -13.26
N LEU A 351 -3.25 1.37 -14.14
CA LEU A 351 -2.29 1.21 -15.23
C LEU A 351 -2.99 1.15 -16.59
N LYS A 352 -2.40 1.79 -17.60
CA LYS A 352 -2.71 1.53 -19.00
C LYS A 352 -1.94 0.28 -19.42
N GLN A 353 -2.60 -0.65 -20.09
CA GLN A 353 -1.95 -1.76 -20.78
C GLN A 353 -1.78 -1.39 -22.26
N ASN A 354 -0.64 -1.77 -22.85
CA ASN A 354 -0.46 -1.77 -24.30
C ASN A 354 -0.94 -3.12 -24.85
N ASN A 355 -1.77 -3.10 -25.90
CA ASN A 355 -2.41 -4.28 -26.47
C ASN A 355 -1.50 -5.11 -27.39
N GLU A 356 -0.36 -4.56 -27.80
CA GLU A 356 0.58 -5.15 -28.77
C GLU A 356 1.77 -5.82 -28.08
N ASN A 357 2.37 -5.15 -27.08
CA ASN A 357 3.54 -5.66 -26.34
C ASN A 357 3.25 -6.00 -24.86
N PHE A 358 1.98 -5.96 -24.44
CA PHE A 358 1.52 -6.23 -23.06
C PHE A 358 2.08 -5.31 -21.96
N ALA A 359 2.84 -4.27 -22.32
CA ALA A 359 3.50 -3.40 -21.35
C ALA A 359 2.49 -2.71 -20.42
N LEU A 360 2.83 -2.63 -19.13
CA LEU A 360 2.04 -1.91 -18.13
C LEU A 360 2.66 -0.54 -17.84
N ARG A 361 1.83 0.51 -17.92
CA ARG A 361 2.23 1.91 -17.67
C ARG A 361 1.34 2.55 -16.60
N PRO A 362 1.86 2.88 -15.40
CA PRO A 362 1.16 3.66 -14.39
C PRO A 362 0.53 4.95 -14.94
N GLN A 363 -0.66 5.26 -14.44
CA GLN A 363 -1.41 6.46 -14.79
C GLN A 363 -1.66 7.30 -13.55
N ILE A 364 -1.23 8.56 -13.61
CA ILE A 364 -1.45 9.57 -12.59
C ILE A 364 -2.80 10.23 -12.90
N GLY A 365 -3.61 10.46 -11.88
CA GLY A 365 -4.90 11.16 -12.00
C GLY A 365 -5.24 12.02 -10.80
N TRP A 366 -6.32 12.76 -10.91
CA TRP A 366 -6.94 13.48 -9.80
C TRP A 366 -8.45 13.59 -9.94
N MET A 367 -9.15 13.77 -8.81
CA MET A 367 -10.55 14.15 -8.78
C MET A 367 -10.87 15.10 -7.62
N VAL A 368 -11.95 15.84 -7.77
CA VAL A 368 -12.54 16.74 -6.76
C VAL A 368 -13.96 16.25 -6.48
N LYS A 369 -14.29 15.98 -5.22
CA LYS A 369 -15.63 15.55 -4.79
C LYS A 369 -16.16 16.42 -3.66
N LYS A 370 -17.48 16.57 -3.54
CA LYS A 370 -18.07 17.11 -2.29
C LYS A 370 -17.86 16.08 -1.17
N LYS A 371 -17.42 16.57 0.00
CA LYS A 371 -17.29 15.74 1.19
C LYS A 371 -18.69 15.55 1.79
N ASN A 372 -19.10 14.31 2.04
CA ASN A 372 -20.41 14.04 2.63
C ASN A 372 -20.43 14.52 4.10
N THR A 373 -21.05 15.68 4.33
CA THR A 373 -21.38 16.22 5.66
C THR A 373 -22.43 15.39 6.39
N ASP A 374 -23.23 14.63 5.63
CA ASP A 374 -24.13 13.64 6.16
C ASP A 374 -23.35 12.47 6.73
N ASN A 375 -23.03 12.59 8.02
CA ASN A 375 -22.40 11.56 8.85
C ASN A 375 -23.17 10.23 8.91
N THR A 376 -24.24 10.03 8.13
CA THR A 376 -25.10 8.83 8.08
C THR A 376 -24.31 7.53 8.04
N GLY A 377 -23.23 7.44 7.25
CA GLY A 377 -22.35 6.25 7.23
C GLY A 377 -21.63 6.02 8.57
N LEU A 378 -21.03 7.07 9.14
CA LEU A 378 -20.37 7.05 10.44
C LEU A 378 -21.36 6.78 11.59
N ILE A 379 -22.55 7.37 11.55
CA ILE A 379 -23.64 7.16 12.52
C ILE A 379 -24.13 5.73 12.45
N ASN A 380 -24.31 5.15 11.26
CA ASN A 380 -24.70 3.75 11.11
C ASN A 380 -23.61 2.79 11.64
N ARG A 381 -22.32 3.09 11.40
CA ARG A 381 -21.21 2.34 11.99
C ARG A 381 -21.21 2.45 13.52
N LEU A 382 -21.32 3.66 14.07
CA LEU A 382 -21.37 3.91 15.51
C LEU A 382 -22.61 3.27 16.15
N LYS A 383 -23.78 3.28 15.51
CA LYS A 383 -24.99 2.55 15.99
C LYS A 383 -24.79 1.03 15.99
N ALA A 384 -23.96 0.47 15.10
CA ALA A 384 -23.60 -0.94 15.10
C ALA A 384 -22.57 -1.29 16.20
N ASP A 385 -21.46 -0.55 16.29
CA ASP A 385 -20.46 -0.74 17.35
C ASP A 385 -21.07 -0.53 18.75
N ALA A 386 -21.91 0.49 18.94
CA ALA A 386 -22.62 0.79 20.19
C ALA A 386 -23.52 -0.36 20.68
N LYS A 387 -24.14 -1.12 19.76
CA LYS A 387 -24.97 -2.30 20.08
C LYS A 387 -24.16 -3.60 20.16
N GLY A 388 -22.95 -3.63 19.58
CA GLY A 388 -22.05 -4.77 19.51
C GLY A 388 -20.83 -4.64 20.43
N ARG A 389 -19.70 -4.21 19.85
CA ARG A 389 -18.36 -4.27 20.47
C ARG A 389 -18.09 -3.19 21.52
N GLY A 390 -18.89 -2.13 21.53
CA GLY A 390 -18.58 -0.86 22.18
C GLY A 390 -17.79 0.08 21.27
N ILE A 391 -17.81 1.37 21.62
CA ILE A 391 -17.08 2.44 20.95
C ILE A 391 -15.84 2.78 21.79
N ASN A 392 -14.65 2.74 21.20
CA ASN A 392 -13.41 3.19 21.82
C ASN A 392 -12.73 4.24 20.91
N LEU A 393 -12.47 5.43 21.43
CA LEU A 393 -11.91 6.57 20.69
C LEU A 393 -10.83 7.27 21.51
N ARG A 394 -9.75 7.70 20.84
CA ARG A 394 -8.78 8.66 21.38
C ARG A 394 -9.06 10.04 20.77
N VAL A 395 -9.27 11.04 21.61
CA VAL A 395 -9.86 12.33 21.22
C VAL A 395 -9.11 13.53 21.80
N LYS A 396 -9.17 14.68 21.12
CA LYS A 396 -8.69 15.97 21.65
C LYS A 396 -9.81 16.75 22.37
N GLU A 397 -11.02 16.66 21.83
CA GLU A 397 -12.27 17.33 22.22
C GLU A 397 -13.42 16.33 22.08
N PHE A 398 -14.57 16.57 22.71
CA PHE A 398 -15.68 15.61 22.68
C PHE A 398 -16.29 15.44 21.27
N PRO A 399 -16.40 14.19 20.75
CA PRO A 399 -16.97 13.93 19.43
C PRO A 399 -18.50 14.01 19.43
N SER A 400 -19.04 15.21 19.15
CA SER A 400 -20.48 15.53 19.15
C SER A 400 -21.39 14.61 18.30
N VAL A 401 -20.82 13.84 17.35
CA VAL A 401 -21.55 12.79 16.61
C VAL A 401 -22.12 11.70 17.52
N LEU A 402 -21.54 11.45 18.70
CA LEU A 402 -22.06 10.50 19.69
C LEU A 402 -23.44 10.90 20.24
N LEU A 403 -23.78 12.20 20.24
CA LEU A 403 -25.09 12.72 20.65
C LEU A 403 -26.22 12.34 19.67
N LYS A 404 -25.89 11.73 18.51
CA LYS A 404 -26.85 11.21 17.52
C LYS A 404 -27.13 9.71 17.69
N LEU A 405 -26.71 9.13 18.80
CA LEU A 405 -26.94 7.73 19.18
C LEU A 405 -27.99 7.66 20.29
N GLU A 406 -28.83 6.62 20.28
CA GLU A 406 -29.85 6.43 21.33
C GLU A 406 -29.30 5.64 22.54
N GLU A 407 -28.43 4.66 22.29
CA GLU A 407 -27.94 3.69 23.27
C GLU A 407 -26.52 3.22 22.93
N ILE A 408 -25.66 3.02 23.95
CA ILE A 408 -24.28 2.54 23.83
C ILE A 408 -23.94 1.57 24.99
N LYS A 409 -23.61 0.32 24.68
CA LYS A 409 -23.28 -0.73 25.68
C LYS A 409 -21.91 -0.58 26.35
N GLN A 410 -21.00 0.12 25.68
CA GLN A 410 -19.70 0.52 26.23
C GLN A 410 -19.18 1.71 25.41
N LEU A 411 -18.89 2.82 26.09
CA LEU A 411 -18.18 3.96 25.53
C LEU A 411 -16.85 4.13 26.27
N GLU A 412 -15.77 4.29 25.53
CA GLU A 412 -14.42 4.43 26.06
C GLU A 412 -13.71 5.60 25.36
N LEU A 413 -13.46 6.69 26.09
CA LEU A 413 -12.85 7.91 25.57
C LEU A 413 -11.51 8.18 26.26
N THR A 414 -10.43 8.18 25.47
CA THR A 414 -9.10 8.61 25.92
C THR A 414 -8.83 10.03 25.42
N PHE A 415 -8.99 11.01 26.30
CA PHE A 415 -8.68 12.40 26.03
C PHE A 415 -7.15 12.61 26.02
N ILE A 416 -6.66 13.38 25.05
CA ILE A 416 -5.25 13.75 24.93
C ILE A 416 -4.87 14.79 26.00
N ASN A 417 -5.81 15.65 26.39
CA ASN A 417 -5.63 16.73 27.36
C ASN A 417 -6.51 16.51 28.60
N GLU A 418 -7.57 17.31 28.75
CA GLU A 418 -8.55 17.26 29.81
C GLU A 418 -9.82 16.55 29.35
N ILE A 419 -10.48 15.86 30.27
CA ILE A 419 -11.79 15.23 30.06
C ILE A 419 -12.83 16.34 30.11
N ASP A 420 -13.54 16.52 29.00
CA ASP A 420 -14.69 17.41 28.85
C ASP A 420 -15.85 16.59 28.27
N ILE A 421 -17.00 16.62 28.93
CA ILE A 421 -18.21 15.87 28.58
C ILE A 421 -19.41 16.83 28.55
N PRO A 422 -20.08 17.03 27.40
CA PRO A 422 -21.26 17.89 27.32
C PRO A 422 -22.45 17.25 28.06
N ASP A 423 -23.26 18.08 28.74
CA ASP A 423 -24.44 17.62 29.49
C ASP A 423 -25.46 16.93 28.57
N GLU A 424 -25.49 17.25 27.27
CA GLU A 424 -26.31 16.59 26.27
C GLU A 424 -26.07 15.08 26.18
N LEU A 425 -24.89 14.58 26.56
CA LEU A 425 -24.59 13.15 26.52
C LEU A 425 -25.44 12.34 27.52
N SER A 426 -26.00 12.97 28.55
CA SER A 426 -26.97 12.33 29.46
C SER A 426 -28.23 11.80 28.77
N LYS A 427 -28.56 12.33 27.57
CA LYS A 427 -29.69 11.90 26.74
C LYS A 427 -29.43 10.58 26.01
N VAL A 428 -28.17 10.12 25.97
CA VAL A 428 -27.76 8.84 25.36
C VAL A 428 -27.68 7.79 26.46
N LYS A 429 -28.37 6.66 26.30
CA LYS A 429 -28.33 5.57 27.30
C LYS A 429 -26.98 4.84 27.23
N ILE A 430 -26.10 5.05 28.21
CA ILE A 430 -24.78 4.39 28.28
C ILE A 430 -24.77 3.36 29.41
N GLU A 431 -24.46 2.09 29.11
CA GLU A 431 -24.35 1.03 30.13
C GLU A 431 -23.02 1.09 30.90
N ARG A 432 -21.92 1.29 30.17
CA ARG A 432 -20.54 1.35 30.71
C ARG A 432 -19.80 2.53 30.09
N LEU A 433 -19.25 3.41 30.91
CA LEU A 433 -18.50 4.59 30.49
C LEU A 433 -17.09 4.54 31.06
N LYS A 434 -16.08 4.49 30.19
CA LYS A 434 -14.66 4.63 30.58
C LYS A 434 -14.10 5.94 30.04
N LEU A 435 -13.50 6.75 30.92
CA LEU A 435 -12.82 7.98 30.57
C LEU A 435 -11.35 7.90 31.02
N SER A 436 -10.44 8.44 30.22
CA SER A 436 -9.01 8.58 30.58
C SER A 436 -8.49 9.93 30.11
N GLY A 437 -7.72 10.62 30.95
CA GLY A 437 -7.28 12.01 30.72
C GLY A 437 -7.16 12.80 32.02
N ARG A 438 -6.79 14.09 31.93
CA ARG A 438 -6.76 14.99 33.09
C ARG A 438 -8.19 15.38 33.48
N ILE A 439 -8.49 15.55 34.76
CA ILE A 439 -9.83 15.90 35.25
C ILE A 439 -9.74 16.50 36.65
N THR A 440 -10.64 17.43 36.99
CA THR A 440 -10.74 18.00 38.35
C THR A 440 -11.64 17.14 39.25
N LYS A 441 -11.70 17.45 40.55
CA LYS A 441 -12.60 16.74 41.46
C LYS A 441 -14.06 17.14 41.27
N GLU A 442 -14.32 18.40 40.92
CA GLU A 442 -15.66 18.92 40.61
C GLU A 442 -16.22 18.22 39.37
N GLU A 443 -15.42 18.16 38.29
CA GLU A 443 -15.83 17.55 37.03
C GLU A 443 -16.08 16.04 37.15
N MET A 444 -15.26 15.34 37.95
CA MET A 444 -15.50 13.92 38.28
C MET A 444 -16.83 13.71 39.01
N GLN A 445 -17.26 14.64 39.87
CA GLN A 445 -18.58 14.57 40.50
C GLN A 445 -19.70 14.96 39.54
N ARG A 446 -19.52 15.97 38.67
CA ARG A 446 -20.50 16.34 37.63
C ARG A 446 -20.82 15.14 36.74
N ILE A 447 -19.79 14.47 36.21
CA ILE A 447 -19.96 13.27 35.38
C ILE A 447 -20.69 12.14 36.14
N LYS A 448 -20.41 11.96 37.44
CA LYS A 448 -21.12 10.97 38.27
C LYS A 448 -22.61 11.31 38.45
N THR A 449 -22.95 12.58 38.66
CA THR A 449 -24.34 13.04 38.71
C THR A 449 -25.04 12.97 37.35
N LEU A 450 -24.31 13.17 36.26
CA LEU A 450 -24.82 13.17 34.88
C LEU A 450 -25.20 11.76 34.37
N PHE A 451 -24.58 10.70 34.90
CA PHE A 451 -24.80 9.31 34.50
C PHE A 451 -25.14 8.38 35.70
N PRO A 452 -26.26 8.60 36.41
CA PRO A 452 -26.56 7.92 37.68
C PRO A 452 -26.84 6.40 37.55
N ASN A 453 -27.05 5.89 36.34
CA ASN A 453 -27.38 4.49 36.05
C ASN A 453 -26.32 3.78 35.18
N THR A 454 -25.10 4.31 35.10
CA THR A 454 -24.01 3.83 34.24
C THR A 454 -22.85 3.29 35.09
N ASP A 455 -22.19 2.22 34.65
CA ASP A 455 -20.92 1.78 35.26
C ASP A 455 -19.77 2.69 34.78
N ILE A 456 -19.40 3.67 35.61
CA ILE A 456 -18.38 4.67 35.27
C ILE A 456 -17.00 4.25 35.80
N LYS A 457 -15.98 4.37 34.95
CA LYS A 457 -14.57 4.33 35.34
C LYS A 457 -13.80 5.53 34.78
N ILE A 458 -13.06 6.23 35.63
CA ILE A 458 -12.19 7.34 35.22
C ILE A 458 -10.76 7.04 35.64
N ASN A 459 -9.81 7.11 34.69
CA ASN A 459 -8.39 6.77 34.89
C ASN A 459 -8.20 5.41 35.61
N GLY A 460 -8.95 4.39 35.18
CA GLY A 460 -8.95 3.04 35.74
C GLY A 460 -9.76 2.85 37.03
N SER A 461 -10.04 3.92 37.78
CA SER A 461 -10.80 3.87 39.04
C SER A 461 -12.31 3.84 38.76
N ARG A 462 -13.05 2.97 39.45
CA ARG A 462 -14.52 2.98 39.46
C ARG A 462 -15.00 4.04 40.45
N ILE A 463 -16.00 4.85 40.08
CA ILE A 463 -16.46 6.02 40.86
C ILE A 463 -17.93 5.96 41.25
#